data_AF-A0A7C9ABY6-F1
#
_entry.id   AF-A0A7C9ABY6-F1
#
_cell.length_a   1.000
_cell.length_b   1.000
_cell.length_c   1.000
_cell.angle_alpha   90.00
_cell.angle_beta   90.00
_cell.angle_gamma   90.00
#
_symmetry.space_group_name_H-M   'P 1'
#
loop_
_entity.id
_entity.type
_entity.pdbx_description
1 polymer ?
#
loop_
_entity_poly.entity_id
_entity_poly.type
_entity_poly.pdbx_seq_one_letter_code
_entity_poly.pdbx_strand_id
1 'polypeptide(L)'
;IGYVAVSNDEMSKQLGRRDITISWRGTVTRLEWVHDLMDFLRPVSDERIPCPDPAVKVESGFMDLYTDKDLSCRYCKFSAREQSLGEVKRLIEQYQDEEVSITITGHSLGSALAKWSGYDLAETGLHLCQDSRAIPISVLSFSGPRVGNPRFKERLE
;
A
#
# COMPACT_ATOMS: atom_id res chain seq x y z
N ILE A 1 -5.74 9.19 6.13
CA ILE A 1 -5.53 8.57 4.80
C ILE A 1 -4.80 9.58 3.92
N GLY A 2 -3.77 9.13 3.19
CA GLY A 2 -2.65 9.97 2.75
C GLY A 2 -2.66 10.40 1.28
N TYR A 3 -1.53 10.32 0.59
CA TYR A 3 -1.40 10.81 -0.79
C TYR A 3 -0.42 9.98 -1.64
N VAL A 4 -0.60 10.07 -2.96
CA VAL A 4 0.36 9.61 -3.97
C VAL A 4 1.00 10.85 -4.60
N ALA A 5 2.31 10.85 -4.75
CA ALA A 5 3.07 11.90 -5.41
C ALA A 5 4.08 11.27 -6.37
N VAL A 6 4.62 12.07 -7.29
CA VAL A 6 5.70 11.67 -8.18
C VAL A 6 6.78 12.75 -8.18
N SER A 7 8.05 12.35 -8.24
CA SER A 7 9.16 13.29 -8.36
C SER A 7 9.02 14.16 -9.61
N ASN A 8 9.38 15.43 -9.53
CA ASN A 8 9.49 16.31 -10.70
C ASN A 8 10.82 16.05 -11.44
N ASP A 9 11.05 16.72 -12.57
CA ASP A 9 12.23 16.45 -13.42
C ASP A 9 13.55 16.78 -12.75
N GLU A 10 13.58 17.84 -11.92
CA GLU A 10 14.77 18.21 -11.15
C GLU A 10 15.12 17.12 -10.14
N MET A 11 14.12 16.67 -9.35
CA MET A 11 14.32 15.64 -8.35
C MET A 11 14.63 14.28 -8.98
N SER A 12 14.00 13.95 -10.11
CA SER A 12 14.26 12.68 -10.82
C SER A 12 15.69 12.60 -11.35
N LYS A 13 16.27 13.74 -11.79
CA LYS A 13 17.69 13.81 -12.16
C LYS A 13 18.62 13.59 -10.96
N GLN A 14 18.25 14.07 -9.78
CA GLN A 14 19.04 13.85 -8.55
C GLN A 14 18.93 12.39 -8.06
N LEU A 15 17.73 11.80 -8.13
CA LEU A 15 17.48 10.40 -7.75
C LEU A 15 18.01 9.39 -8.77
N GLY A 16 18.22 9.82 -10.02
CA GLY A 16 18.56 8.96 -11.15
C GLY A 16 17.37 8.21 -11.76
N ARG A 17 16.15 8.46 -11.26
CA ARG A 17 14.90 7.78 -11.67
C ARG A 17 13.67 8.59 -11.26
N ARG A 18 12.52 8.30 -11.89
CA ARG A 18 11.20 8.83 -11.53
C ARG A 18 10.65 8.04 -10.34
N ASP A 19 10.54 8.65 -9.17
CA ASP A 19 10.00 7.99 -7.99
C ASP A 19 8.52 8.33 -7.79
N ILE A 20 7.68 7.30 -7.74
CA ILE A 20 6.28 7.38 -7.31
C ILE A 20 6.25 7.11 -5.81
N THR A 21 5.87 8.10 -5.01
CA THR A 21 5.78 7.98 -3.56
C THR A 21 4.34 7.83 -3.09
N ILE A 22 4.06 6.78 -2.31
CA ILE A 22 2.80 6.60 -1.57
C ILE A 22 3.08 6.90 -0.09
N SER A 23 2.42 7.91 0.47
CA SER A 23 2.58 8.30 1.86
C SER A 23 1.30 8.05 2.64
N TRP A 24 1.34 7.15 3.61
CA TRP A 24 0.21 6.82 4.49
C TRP A 24 0.29 7.60 5.80
N ARG A 25 -0.80 8.32 6.10
CA ARG A 25 -0.96 9.04 7.37
C ARG A 25 -1.27 8.05 8.51
N GLY A 26 -0.66 8.27 9.68
CA GLY A 26 -1.04 7.60 10.92
C GLY A 26 -2.30 8.17 11.60
N THR A 27 -2.68 7.53 12.71
CA THR A 27 -3.81 7.88 13.56
C THR A 27 -3.63 9.28 14.17
N VAL A 28 -4.71 10.07 14.25
CA VAL A 28 -4.75 11.31 15.06
C VAL A 28 -5.79 11.21 16.18
N THR A 29 -6.80 10.33 16.07
CA THR A 29 -7.93 10.26 17.02
C THR A 29 -8.11 8.88 17.65
N ARG A 30 -8.74 8.83 18.85
CA ARG A 30 -8.96 7.58 19.60
C ARG A 30 -9.89 6.57 18.91
N LEU A 31 -10.79 7.00 18.03
CA LEU A 31 -11.73 6.11 17.34
C LEU A 31 -11.04 5.32 16.22
N GLU A 32 -10.12 5.96 15.49
CA GLU A 32 -9.24 5.27 14.53
C GLU A 32 -8.46 4.16 15.27
N TRP A 33 -7.96 4.44 16.49
CA TRP A 33 -7.22 3.45 17.29
C TRP A 33 -8.05 2.23 17.72
N VAL A 34 -9.35 2.39 17.98
CA VAL A 34 -10.24 1.26 18.33
C VAL A 34 -10.49 0.38 17.12
N HIS A 35 -10.59 0.98 15.93
CA HIS A 35 -10.67 0.24 14.69
C HIS A 35 -9.33 -0.44 14.33
N ASP A 36 -8.20 0.21 14.64
CA ASP A 36 -6.82 -0.27 14.42
C ASP A 36 -6.43 -1.49 15.30
N LEU A 37 -7.23 -1.83 16.31
CA LEU A 37 -6.94 -2.87 17.31
C LEU A 37 -8.13 -3.81 17.51
N MET A 38 -8.81 -4.13 16.40
CA MET A 38 -9.72 -5.27 16.39
C MET A 38 -8.85 -6.53 16.38
N ASP A 39 -8.68 -7.15 17.55
CA ASP A 39 -7.67 -8.20 17.84
C ASP A 39 -7.97 -9.57 17.16
N PHE A 40 -8.46 -9.56 15.93
CA PHE A 40 -8.70 -10.75 15.11
C PHE A 40 -8.05 -10.63 13.72
N LEU A 41 -7.33 -11.70 13.37
CA LEU A 41 -6.60 -11.82 12.11
C LEU A 41 -7.49 -12.47 11.05
N ARG A 42 -7.62 -11.85 9.88
CA ARG A 42 -8.33 -12.40 8.72
C ARG A 42 -7.37 -12.86 7.63
N PRO A 43 -7.66 -13.98 6.94
CA PRO A 43 -6.94 -14.38 5.73
C PRO A 43 -6.89 -13.25 4.70
N VAL A 44 -5.72 -13.05 4.08
CA VAL A 44 -5.56 -12.05 3.01
C VAL A 44 -6.49 -12.33 1.83
N SER A 45 -6.76 -13.61 1.56
CA SER A 45 -7.66 -14.07 0.49
C SER A 45 -9.12 -13.62 0.64
N ASP A 46 -9.51 -13.14 1.83
CA ASP A 46 -10.85 -12.60 2.07
C ASP A 46 -11.04 -11.26 1.36
N GLU A 47 -9.95 -10.51 1.17
CA GLU A 47 -9.89 -9.34 0.33
C GLU A 47 -9.44 -9.78 -1.06
N ARG A 48 -9.86 -9.09 -2.12
CA ARG A 48 -9.52 -9.45 -3.53
C ARG A 48 -8.05 -9.17 -3.88
N ILE A 49 -7.14 -9.55 -2.99
CA ILE A 49 -5.69 -9.46 -3.04
C ILE A 49 -5.19 -10.88 -3.27
N PRO A 50 -4.42 -11.13 -4.34
CA PRO A 50 -3.85 -12.45 -4.59
C PRO A 50 -3.03 -12.94 -3.40
N CYS A 51 -3.33 -14.14 -2.91
CA CYS A 51 -2.51 -14.82 -1.92
C CYS A 51 -2.77 -16.33 -2.01
N PRO A 52 -1.81 -17.14 -2.47
CA PRO A 52 -2.00 -18.58 -2.62
C PRO A 52 -2.00 -19.32 -1.28
N ASP A 53 -1.44 -18.73 -0.21
CA ASP A 53 -1.37 -19.33 1.11
C ASP A 53 -2.49 -18.81 2.03
N PRO A 54 -3.54 -19.61 2.32
CA PRO A 54 -4.64 -19.19 3.18
C PRO A 54 -4.24 -19.01 4.65
N ALA A 55 -3.03 -19.44 5.04
CA ALA A 55 -2.49 -19.22 6.37
C ALA A 55 -1.91 -17.80 6.55
N VAL A 56 -1.75 -17.02 5.48
CA VAL A 56 -1.31 -15.62 5.56
C VAL A 56 -2.48 -14.76 6.04
N LYS A 57 -2.31 -14.14 7.21
CA LYS A 57 -3.36 -13.33 7.84
C LYS A 57 -2.87 -11.96 8.27
N VAL A 58 -3.75 -10.97 8.15
CA VAL A 58 -3.53 -9.57 8.51
C VAL A 58 -4.60 -9.12 9.51
N GLU A 59 -4.27 -8.15 10.34
CA GLU A 59 -5.20 -7.54 11.29
C GLU A 59 -6.38 -6.89 10.54
N SER A 60 -7.59 -7.17 11.02
CA SER A 60 -8.81 -6.81 10.30
C SER A 60 -8.98 -5.31 10.13
N GLY A 61 -8.62 -4.51 11.13
CA GLY A 61 -8.71 -3.05 11.11
C GLY A 61 -7.89 -2.43 9.99
N PHE A 62 -6.66 -2.90 9.75
CA PHE A 62 -5.84 -2.44 8.63
C PHE A 62 -6.42 -2.84 7.28
N MET A 63 -7.02 -4.04 7.18
CA MET A 63 -7.71 -4.49 5.96
C MET A 63 -8.91 -3.59 5.69
N ASP A 64 -9.81 -3.42 6.66
CA ASP A 64 -11.02 -2.60 6.54
C ASP A 64 -10.65 -1.16 6.17
N LEU A 65 -9.68 -0.53 6.83
CA LEU A 65 -9.21 0.83 6.48
C LEU A 65 -8.69 0.94 5.05
N TYR A 66 -8.16 -0.15 4.49
CA TYR A 66 -7.56 -0.16 3.17
C TYR A 66 -8.59 -0.48 2.07
N THR A 67 -9.54 -1.38 2.34
CA THR A 67 -10.43 -1.95 1.32
C THR A 67 -11.89 -1.49 1.43
N ASP A 68 -12.33 -0.98 2.58
CA ASP A 68 -13.69 -0.51 2.74
C ASP A 68 -13.98 0.73 1.91
N LYS A 69 -15.25 0.83 1.51
CA LYS A 69 -15.82 1.95 0.77
C LYS A 69 -17.27 2.16 1.14
N ASP A 70 -17.69 3.41 1.03
CA ASP A 70 -19.06 3.85 1.30
C ASP A 70 -19.57 4.60 0.07
N LEU A 71 -20.52 3.98 -0.64
CA LEU A 71 -21.13 4.54 -1.84
C LEU A 71 -21.94 5.83 -1.56
N SER A 72 -22.37 6.02 -0.31
CA SER A 72 -23.08 7.22 0.13
C SER A 72 -22.13 8.38 0.49
N CYS A 73 -20.87 8.06 0.80
CA CYS A 73 -19.83 9.06 1.07
C CYS A 73 -19.33 9.71 -0.23
N ARG A 74 -19.13 11.03 -0.22
CA ARG A 74 -18.58 11.76 -1.39
C ARG A 74 -17.14 11.34 -1.71
N TYR A 75 -16.34 11.06 -0.68
CA TYR A 75 -14.90 10.84 -0.79
C TYR A 75 -14.52 9.36 -0.83
N CYS A 76 -15.28 8.50 -0.16
CA CYS A 76 -14.96 7.09 0.01
C CYS A 76 -15.78 6.17 -0.91
N LYS A 77 -16.25 6.66 -2.07
CA LYS A 77 -16.92 5.80 -3.08
C LYS A 77 -16.01 4.70 -3.61
N PHE A 78 -14.72 5.00 -3.64
CA PHE A 78 -13.64 4.06 -3.90
C PHE A 78 -12.84 3.88 -2.61
N SER A 79 -12.35 2.68 -2.38
CA SER A 79 -11.52 2.40 -1.21
C SER A 79 -10.15 3.05 -1.34
N ALA A 80 -9.40 3.12 -0.23
CA ALA A 80 -8.03 3.64 -0.24
C ALA A 80 -7.13 2.80 -1.18
N ARG A 81 -7.34 1.48 -1.22
CA ARG A 81 -6.72 0.56 -2.17
C ARG A 81 -7.01 0.95 -3.62
N GLU A 82 -8.29 1.08 -3.98
CA GLU A 82 -8.71 1.39 -5.35
C GLU A 82 -8.12 2.73 -5.83
N GLN A 83 -8.16 3.76 -4.97
CA GLN A 83 -7.59 5.07 -5.28
C GLN A 83 -6.06 5.02 -5.44
N SER A 84 -5.36 4.35 -4.51
CA SER A 84 -3.90 4.25 -4.53
C SER A 84 -3.40 3.43 -5.72
N LEU A 85 -3.95 2.24 -5.96
CA LEU A 85 -3.52 1.38 -7.07
C LEU A 85 -3.88 2.01 -8.42
N GLY A 86 -5.05 2.67 -8.52
CA GLY A 86 -5.45 3.38 -9.74
C GLY A 86 -4.48 4.50 -10.10
N GLU A 87 -4.07 5.31 -9.13
CA GLU A 87 -3.15 6.43 -9.37
C GLU A 87 -1.72 5.96 -9.65
N VAL A 88 -1.24 4.93 -8.93
CA VAL A 88 0.06 4.31 -9.23
C VAL A 88 0.09 3.74 -10.64
N LYS A 89 -0.96 3.02 -11.05
CA LYS A 89 -1.08 2.50 -12.41
C LYS A 89 -1.00 3.62 -13.46
N ARG A 90 -1.77 4.69 -13.25
CA ARG A 90 -1.78 5.85 -14.15
C ARG A 90 -0.40 6.49 -14.29
N LEU A 91 0.35 6.60 -13.18
CA LEU A 91 1.70 7.16 -13.18
C LEU A 91 2.72 6.23 -13.84
N ILE A 92 2.64 4.91 -13.63
CA ILE A 92 3.48 3.94 -14.34
C ILE A 92 3.28 4.04 -15.86
N GLU A 93 2.03 4.11 -16.31
CA GLU A 93 1.70 4.27 -17.74
C GLU A 93 2.18 5.62 -18.29
N GLN A 94 2.06 6.70 -17.51
CA GLN A 94 2.52 8.03 -17.90
C GLN A 94 4.04 8.11 -18.09
N TYR A 95 4.81 7.39 -17.27
CA TYR A 95 6.28 7.44 -17.24
C TYR A 95 6.93 6.13 -17.72
N GLN A 96 6.26 5.37 -18.59
CA GLN A 96 6.71 4.05 -19.06
C GLN A 96 8.07 4.08 -19.78
N ASP A 97 8.45 5.23 -20.34
CA ASP A 97 9.72 5.44 -21.06
C ASP A 97 10.87 5.91 -20.14
N GLU A 98 10.62 6.09 -18.84
CA GLU A 98 11.61 6.46 -17.84
C GLU A 98 11.97 5.26 -16.94
N GLU A 99 13.10 5.34 -16.23
CA GLU A 99 13.37 4.46 -15.11
C GLU A 99 12.47 4.87 -13.94
N VAL A 100 11.58 3.98 -13.49
CA VAL A 100 10.58 4.25 -12.44
C VAL A 100 10.90 3.45 -11.18
N SER A 101 10.63 4.03 -10.00
CA SER A 101 10.56 3.33 -8.72
C SER A 101 9.29 3.65 -7.95
N ILE A 102 8.93 2.80 -7.00
CA ILE A 102 7.81 3.03 -6.08
C ILE A 102 8.34 3.04 -4.65
N THR A 103 8.15 4.14 -3.95
CA THR A 103 8.48 4.28 -2.53
C THR A 103 7.21 4.40 -1.71
N ILE A 104 7.05 3.58 -0.68
CA ILE A 104 5.88 3.59 0.20
C ILE A 104 6.34 3.91 1.61
N THR A 105 5.69 4.87 2.26
CA THR A 105 6.11 5.33 3.59
C THR A 105 4.94 5.60 4.52
N GLY A 106 5.21 5.56 5.81
CA GLY A 106 4.26 5.94 6.83
C GLY A 106 4.79 5.75 8.25
N HIS A 107 4.18 6.46 9.19
CA HIS A 107 4.49 6.40 10.63
C HIS A 107 3.29 5.95 11.45
N SER A 108 3.50 5.19 12.53
CA SER A 108 2.44 4.66 13.41
C SER A 108 1.47 3.78 12.60
N LEU A 109 0.15 4.01 12.63
CA LEU A 109 -0.81 3.34 11.73
C LEU A 109 -0.39 3.42 10.26
N GLY A 110 0.17 4.55 9.83
CA GLY A 110 0.66 4.71 8.46
C GLY A 110 1.78 3.74 8.12
N SER A 111 2.58 3.31 9.10
CA SER A 111 3.60 2.28 8.90
C SER A 111 2.98 0.90 8.68
N ALA A 112 1.84 0.59 9.30
CA ALA A 112 1.11 -0.65 9.04
C ALA A 112 0.52 -0.66 7.63
N LEU A 113 -0.16 0.44 7.27
CA LEU A 113 -0.71 0.63 5.92
C LEU A 113 0.37 0.63 4.84
N ALA A 114 1.55 1.20 5.10
CA ALA A 114 2.66 1.17 4.15
C ALA A 114 3.14 -0.26 3.84
N LYS A 115 3.33 -1.09 4.87
CA LYS A 115 3.69 -2.51 4.69
C LYS A 115 2.58 -3.27 3.97
N TRP A 116 1.33 -3.05 4.39
CA TRP A 116 0.18 -3.72 3.82
C TRP A 116 -0.05 -3.36 2.34
N SER A 117 0.03 -2.07 1.98
CA SER A 117 -0.10 -1.64 0.59
C SER A 117 1.07 -2.09 -0.28
N GLY A 118 2.28 -2.17 0.29
CA GLY A 118 3.45 -2.68 -0.42
C GLY A 118 3.30 -4.16 -0.76
N TYR A 119 2.81 -4.95 0.20
CA TYR A 119 2.44 -6.35 -0.02
C TYR A 119 1.40 -6.48 -1.13
N ASP A 120 0.28 -5.75 -1.06
CA ASP A 120 -0.79 -5.83 -2.06
C ASP A 120 -0.31 -5.42 -3.46
N LEU A 121 0.48 -4.36 -3.56
CA LEU A 121 1.04 -3.89 -4.84
C LEU A 121 1.95 -4.96 -5.48
N ALA A 122 2.74 -5.66 -4.66
CA ALA A 122 3.58 -6.77 -5.09
C ALA A 122 2.75 -7.97 -5.55
N GLU A 123 1.81 -8.45 -4.73
CA GLU A 123 0.98 -9.62 -5.03
C GLU A 123 -0.01 -9.38 -6.19
N THR A 124 -0.52 -8.15 -6.34
CA THR A 124 -1.34 -7.77 -7.49
C THR A 124 -0.53 -7.70 -8.79
N GLY A 125 0.81 -7.66 -8.69
CA GLY A 125 1.70 -7.61 -9.85
C GLY A 125 1.71 -6.25 -10.55
N LEU A 126 1.25 -5.17 -9.90
CA LEU A 126 1.15 -3.85 -10.53
C LEU A 126 2.53 -3.27 -10.89
N HIS A 127 3.58 -3.71 -10.21
CA HIS A 127 4.96 -3.35 -10.46
C HIS A 127 5.60 -4.11 -11.64
N LEU A 128 4.90 -5.08 -12.24
CA LEU A 128 5.42 -5.86 -13.36
C LEU A 128 5.08 -5.16 -14.68
N CYS A 129 6.11 -4.77 -15.43
CA CYS A 129 5.99 -4.21 -16.77
C CYS A 129 5.71 -5.29 -17.82
N GLN A 130 5.16 -4.89 -18.97
CA GLN A 130 4.85 -5.82 -20.09
C GLN A 130 6.09 -6.55 -20.63
N ASP A 131 7.27 -5.95 -20.50
CA ASP A 131 8.55 -6.51 -20.90
C ASP A 131 9.23 -7.36 -19.81
N SER A 132 8.47 -7.77 -18.78
CA SER A 132 8.94 -8.56 -17.64
C SER A 132 9.95 -7.85 -16.73
N ARG A 133 10.20 -6.54 -16.91
CA ARG A 133 10.92 -5.75 -15.90
C ARG A 133 10.03 -5.53 -14.69
N ALA A 134 10.63 -5.59 -13.50
CA ALA A 134 9.96 -5.29 -12.24
C ALA A 134 10.37 -3.90 -11.77
N ILE A 135 9.39 -3.01 -11.57
CA ILE A 135 9.58 -1.72 -10.92
C ILE A 135 9.94 -1.99 -9.44
N PRO A 136 11.07 -1.48 -8.92
CA PRO A 136 11.44 -1.71 -7.54
C PRO A 136 10.45 -1.02 -6.59
N ILE A 137 9.96 -1.79 -5.62
CA ILE A 137 9.10 -1.31 -4.53
C ILE A 137 9.96 -1.22 -3.26
N SER A 138 9.96 -0.06 -2.60
CA SER A 138 10.65 0.15 -1.32
C SER A 138 9.66 0.61 -0.26
N VAL A 139 9.60 -0.09 0.88
CA VAL A 139 8.74 0.29 2.01
C VAL A 139 9.60 0.85 3.15
N LEU A 140 9.43 2.14 3.44
CA LEU A 140 10.10 2.86 4.53
C LEU A 140 9.10 3.14 5.65
N SER A 141 9.09 2.29 6.66
CA SER A 141 8.04 2.29 7.69
C SER A 141 8.60 2.64 9.08
N PHE A 142 7.91 3.50 9.83
CA PHE A 142 8.40 4.02 11.11
C PHE A 142 7.43 3.76 12.27
N SER A 143 7.92 3.19 13.38
CA SER A 143 7.17 3.02 14.64
C SER A 143 5.77 2.41 14.50
N GLY A 144 5.59 1.51 13.53
CA GLY A 144 4.30 0.88 13.26
C GLY A 144 4.02 -0.36 14.11
N PRO A 145 2.74 -0.71 14.30
CA PRO A 145 2.35 -1.96 14.94
C PRO A 145 2.70 -3.16 14.05
N ARG A 146 2.51 -4.37 14.60
CA ARG A 146 2.55 -5.62 13.83
C ARG A 146 1.32 -5.67 12.91
N VAL A 147 1.53 -6.03 11.65
CA VAL A 147 0.47 -6.00 10.61
C VAL A 147 -0.26 -7.34 10.52
N GLY A 148 0.47 -8.44 10.62
CA GLY A 148 -0.09 -9.77 10.42
C GLY A 148 0.63 -10.84 11.23
N ASN A 149 0.28 -12.08 10.94
CA ASN A 149 0.85 -13.24 11.60
C ASN A 149 2.27 -13.58 11.09
N PRO A 150 2.96 -14.58 11.67
CA PRO A 150 4.27 -15.00 11.20
C PRO A 150 4.31 -15.40 9.71
N ARG A 151 3.24 -15.99 9.17
CA ARG A 151 3.15 -16.31 7.74
C ARG A 151 3.13 -15.06 6.85
N PHE A 152 2.41 -14.03 7.27
CA PHE A 152 2.47 -12.73 6.61
C PHE A 152 3.88 -12.15 6.64
N LYS A 153 4.57 -12.25 7.78
CA LYS A 153 5.97 -11.82 7.87
C LYS A 153 6.87 -12.60 6.89
N GLU A 154 6.80 -13.93 6.89
CA GLU A 154 7.58 -14.81 6.00
C GLU A 154 7.32 -14.55 4.52
N ARG A 155 6.09 -14.16 4.16
CA ARG A 155 5.73 -13.86 2.77
C ARG A 155 6.18 -12.46 2.34
N LEU A 156 6.27 -11.52 3.28
CA LEU A 156 6.69 -10.14 3.04
C LEU A 156 8.21 -9.99 2.92
N GLU A 157 8.98 -10.81 3.65
CA GLU A 157 10.46 -10.84 3.65
C GLU A 157 11.02 -11.74 2.54
#